data_AF-A0A3M1AST5-F1
#
_entry.id   AF-A0A3M1AST5-F1
#
_cell.length_a   1.000
_cell.length_b   1.000
_cell.length_c   1.000
_cell.angle_alpha   90.00
_cell.angle_beta   90.00
_cell.angle_gamma   90.00
#
_symmetry.space_group_name_H-M   'P 1'
#
loop_
_entity.id
_entity.type
_entity.pdbx_description
1 polymer ?
#
loop_
_entity_poly.entity_id
_entity_poly.type
_entity_poly.pdbx_seq_one_letter_code
_entity_poly.pdbx_strand_id
1 'polypeptide(L)'
;MTKSKVPFSPYHRKLFLFLSVASFFEGYDFLALAQILPNLRADLSLSEGEAGILVGFVNAGTIVAYFLVRKADRWGRKRLLTVTIAGYTIFTAASGLAPNVWIFGLCQFLGRIFLIAEWATSMVYAAEEFPAERRGMVIGVIQAFS
;
A
#
# COMPACT_ATOMS: atom_id res chain seq x y z
N MET A 1 26.35 28.70 6.80
CA MET A 1 25.40 28.54 7.93
C MET A 1 24.98 27.08 8.03
N THR A 2 25.67 26.30 8.85
CA THR A 2 25.34 24.90 9.11
C THR A 2 24.09 24.84 9.98
N LYS A 3 22.91 24.62 9.37
CA LYS A 3 21.68 24.34 10.11
C LYS A 3 21.97 23.15 11.05
N SER A 4 21.94 23.41 12.35
CA SER A 4 22.04 22.38 13.39
C SER A 4 21.03 21.28 13.06
N LYS A 5 21.56 20.09 12.74
CA LYS A 5 20.81 18.89 12.42
C LYS A 5 20.04 18.46 13.66
N VAL A 6 18.82 18.97 13.84
CA VAL A 6 17.95 18.55 14.97
C VAL A 6 17.86 17.02 14.96
N PRO A 7 18.32 16.35 16.03
CA PRO A 7 18.30 14.90 16.09
C PRO A 7 16.86 14.41 16.10
N PHE A 8 16.59 13.27 15.45
CA PHE A 8 15.26 12.67 15.48
C PHE A 8 14.84 12.34 16.91
N SER A 9 13.68 12.85 17.30
CA SER A 9 13.00 12.45 18.53
C SER A 9 12.74 10.93 18.51
N PRO A 10 12.64 10.26 19.68
CA PRO A 10 12.21 8.86 19.76
C PRO A 10 10.91 8.59 19.00
N TYR A 11 10.01 9.56 18.91
CA TYR A 11 8.80 9.48 18.11
C TYR A 11 9.09 9.35 16.61
N HIS A 12 9.90 10.25 16.03
CA HIS A 12 10.29 10.21 14.62
C HIS A 12 10.97 8.91 14.23
N ARG A 13 11.78 8.33 15.12
CA ARG A 13 12.43 7.03 14.87
C ARG A 13 11.42 5.89 14.82
N LYS A 14 10.46 5.86 15.76
CA LYS A 14 9.39 4.87 15.77
C LYS A 14 8.49 4.99 14.55
N LEU A 15 8.13 6.22 14.19
CA LEU A 15 7.31 6.49 13.01
C LEU A 15 8.04 6.07 11.73
N PHE A 16 9.32 6.42 11.61
CA PHE A 16 10.15 6.00 10.48
C PHE A 16 10.18 4.48 10.32
N LEU A 17 10.50 3.76 11.40
CA LEU A 17 10.51 2.30 11.40
C LEU A 17 9.14 1.72 11.02
N PHE A 18 8.07 2.27 11.58
CA PHE A 18 6.71 1.82 11.28
C PHE A 18 6.37 1.97 9.79
N LEU A 19 6.64 3.14 9.20
CA LEU A 19 6.38 3.40 7.79
C LEU A 19 7.26 2.55 6.88
N SER A 20 8.54 2.36 7.21
CA SER A 20 9.43 1.49 6.44
C SER A 20 8.97 0.02 6.44
N VAL A 21 8.51 -0.49 7.58
CA VAL A 21 7.99 -1.86 7.68
C VAL A 21 6.68 -2.00 6.90
N ALA A 22 5.77 -1.02 7.01
CA ALA A 22 4.52 -1.03 6.26
C ALA A 22 4.77 -1.06 4.75
N SER A 23 5.65 -0.18 4.26
CA SER A 23 6.06 -0.10 2.86
C SER A 23 6.68 -1.40 2.34
N PHE A 24 7.44 -2.14 3.17
CA PHE A 24 7.97 -3.45 2.78
C PHE A 24 6.87 -4.48 2.47
N PHE A 25 5.85 -4.58 3.33
CA PHE A 25 4.75 -5.52 3.10
C PHE A 25 3.89 -5.11 1.91
N GLU A 26 3.68 -3.81 1.73
CA GLU A 26 2.98 -3.24 0.60
C GLU A 26 3.68 -3.59 -0.73
N GLY A 27 5.01 -3.39 -0.80
CA GLY A 27 5.84 -3.72 -1.95
C GLY A 27 5.79 -5.18 -2.34
N TYR A 28 5.91 -6.06 -1.33
CA TYR A 28 5.77 -7.50 -1.52
C TYR A 28 4.41 -7.87 -2.14
N ASP A 29 3.31 -7.36 -1.57
CA ASP A 29 1.97 -7.71 -2.03
C ASP A 29 1.63 -7.13 -3.41
N PHE A 30 2.16 -5.94 -3.72
CA PHE A 30 2.04 -5.34 -5.03
C PHE A 30 2.58 -6.27 -6.12
N LEU A 31 3.75 -6.89 -5.88
CA LEU A 31 4.41 -7.82 -6.78
C LEU A 31 3.83 -9.25 -6.72
N ALA A 32 3.27 -9.64 -5.58
CA ALA A 32 2.76 -10.99 -5.35
C ALA A 32 1.75 -11.41 -6.42
N LEU A 33 0.81 -10.53 -6.80
CA LEU A 33 -0.19 -10.83 -7.83
C LEU A 33 0.45 -11.25 -9.17
N ALA A 34 1.48 -10.53 -9.62
CA ALA A 34 2.16 -10.85 -10.87
C ALA A 34 2.93 -12.17 -10.78
N GLN A 35 3.50 -12.47 -9.60
CA GLN A 35 4.23 -13.72 -9.36
C GLN A 35 3.33 -14.95 -9.31
N ILE A 36 2.14 -14.83 -8.71
CA ILE A 36 1.20 -15.95 -8.58
C ILE A 36 0.31 -16.14 -9.82
N LEU A 37 0.24 -15.15 -10.71
CA LEU A 37 -0.64 -15.18 -11.88
C LEU A 37 -0.48 -16.45 -12.74
N PRO A 38 0.73 -16.97 -13.02
CA PRO A 38 0.88 -18.22 -13.77
C PRO A 38 0.22 -19.42 -13.08
N ASN A 39 0.40 -19.55 -11.76
CA ASN A 39 -0.23 -20.63 -10.98
C ASN A 39 -1.75 -20.45 -10.95
N LEU A 40 -2.22 -19.22 -10.74
CA LEU A 40 -3.65 -18.90 -10.72
C LEU A 40 -4.32 -19.24 -12.06
N ARG A 41 -3.63 -19.02 -13.18
CA ARG A 41 -4.10 -19.40 -14.51
C ARG A 41 -4.17 -20.92 -14.69
N ALA A 42 -3.20 -21.66 -14.17
CA ALA A 42 -3.20 -23.12 -14.23
C ALA A 42 -4.34 -23.71 -13.38
N ASP A 43 -4.47 -23.27 -12.13
CA ASP A 43 -5.44 -23.78 -11.16
C ASP A 43 -6.89 -23.46 -11.55
N LEU A 44 -7.11 -22.28 -12.14
CA LEU A 44 -8.45 -21.80 -12.51
C LEU A 44 -8.72 -21.88 -14.03
N SER A 45 -7.81 -22.49 -14.80
CA SER A 45 -7.90 -22.65 -16.26
C SER A 45 -8.18 -21.34 -17.02
N LEU A 46 -7.57 -20.24 -16.57
CA LEU A 46 -7.80 -18.91 -17.15
C LEU A 46 -7.01 -18.72 -18.44
N SER A 47 -7.68 -18.20 -19.46
CA SER A 47 -7.03 -17.72 -20.68
C SER A 47 -6.13 -16.50 -20.42
N GLU A 48 -5.25 -16.19 -21.37
CA GLU A 48 -4.41 -14.97 -21.32
C GLU A 48 -5.24 -13.70 -21.23
N GLY A 49 -6.34 -13.64 -21.99
CA GLY A 49 -7.26 -12.50 -21.99
C GLY A 49 -7.93 -12.31 -20.64
N GLU A 50 -8.44 -13.39 -20.03
CA GLU A 50 -9.10 -13.34 -18.72
C GLU A 50 -8.12 -12.94 -17.61
N ALA A 51 -6.90 -13.45 -17.63
CA ALA A 51 -5.86 -13.04 -16.71
C ALA A 51 -5.51 -11.55 -16.84
N GLY A 52 -5.42 -11.04 -18.08
CA GLY A 52 -5.23 -9.63 -18.35
C GLY A 52 -6.38 -8.77 -17.83
N ILE A 53 -7.63 -9.20 -18.03
CA ILE A 53 -8.82 -8.52 -17.50
C ILE A 53 -8.81 -8.51 -15.97
N LEU A 54 -8.46 -9.63 -15.32
CA LEU A 54 -8.36 -9.71 -13.86
C LEU A 54 -7.34 -8.72 -13.31
N VAL A 55 -6.13 -8.70 -13.88
CA VAL A 55 -5.07 -7.77 -13.47
C VAL A 55 -5.49 -6.32 -13.72
N GLY A 56 -6.12 -6.04 -14.88
CA GLY A 56 -6.65 -4.71 -15.19
C GLY A 56 -7.74 -4.27 -14.20
N PHE A 57 -8.65 -5.18 -13.86
CA PHE A 57 -9.70 -4.95 -12.87
C PHE A 57 -9.10 -4.63 -11.50
N VAL A 58 -8.15 -5.43 -11.01
CA VAL A 58 -7.46 -5.17 -9.73
C VAL A 58 -6.79 -3.79 -9.75
N ASN A 59 -6.06 -3.47 -10.82
CA ASN A 59 -5.37 -2.18 -10.95
C ASN A 59 -6.32 -0.98 -11.08
N ALA A 60 -7.56 -1.16 -11.51
CA ALA A 60 -8.56 -0.09 -11.44
C ALA A 60 -8.81 0.39 -10.00
N GLY A 61 -8.52 -0.46 -9.00
CA GLY A 61 -8.55 -0.09 -7.57
C GLY A 61 -7.61 1.07 -7.24
N THR A 62 -6.50 1.22 -7.95
CA THR A 62 -5.56 2.36 -7.81
C THR A 62 -6.25 3.70 -8.07
N ILE A 63 -7.17 3.75 -9.04
CA ILE A 63 -7.93 4.97 -9.35
C ILE A 63 -8.93 5.27 -8.22
N VAL A 64 -9.60 4.23 -7.72
CA VAL A 64 -10.59 4.36 -6.66
C VAL A 64 -9.95 4.74 -5.31
N ALA A 65 -8.69 4.35 -5.08
CA ALA A 65 -7.91 4.72 -3.90
C ALA A 65 -7.84 6.24 -3.67
N TYR A 66 -7.87 7.04 -4.74
CA TYR A 66 -7.90 8.50 -4.65
C TYR A 66 -9.01 9.02 -3.72
N PHE A 67 -10.21 8.43 -3.78
CA PHE A 67 -11.33 8.85 -2.94
C PHE A 67 -11.08 8.56 -1.46
N LEU A 68 -10.33 7.51 -1.15
CA LEU A 68 -9.96 7.15 0.21
C LEU A 68 -8.85 8.07 0.74
N VAL A 69 -7.85 8.36 -0.08
CA VAL A 69 -6.79 9.35 0.23
C VAL A 69 -7.39 10.71 0.53
N ARG A 70 -8.39 11.17 -0.24
CA ARG A 70 -9.07 12.45 0.02
C ARG A 70 -9.77 12.53 1.38
N LYS A 71 -10.06 11.39 2.02
CA LYS A 71 -10.61 11.37 3.38
C LYS A 71 -9.54 11.62 4.46
N ALA A 72 -8.25 11.56 4.12
CA ALA A 72 -7.13 11.87 5.03
C ALA A 72 -7.26 13.26 5.63
N ASP A 73 -7.72 14.23 4.83
CA ASP A 73 -7.86 15.63 5.24
C ASP A 73 -8.89 15.81 6.35
N ARG A 74 -9.93 14.95 6.40
CA ARG A 74 -10.97 15.00 7.44
C ARG A 74 -10.69 14.07 8.61
N TRP A 75 -10.17 12.87 8.36
CA TRP A 75 -10.01 11.83 9.39
C TRP A 75 -8.66 11.89 10.10
N GLY A 76 -7.71 12.63 9.55
CA GLY A 76 -6.33 12.64 9.99
C GLY A 76 -5.54 11.45 9.43
N ARG A 77 -4.23 11.64 9.27
CA ARG A 77 -3.32 10.72 8.57
C ARG A 77 -3.18 9.40 9.32
N LYS A 78 -2.90 9.47 10.63
CA LYS A 78 -2.75 8.29 11.49
C LYS A 78 -3.97 7.36 11.47
N ARG A 79 -5.18 7.93 11.56
CA ARG A 79 -6.42 7.15 11.55
C ARG A 79 -6.64 6.49 10.19
N LEU A 80 -6.39 7.24 9.10
CA LEU A 80 -6.52 6.69 7.76
C LEU A 80 -5.53 5.54 7.54
N LEU A 81 -4.25 5.71 7.90
CA LEU A 81 -3.24 4.65 7.81
C LEU A 81 -3.65 3.37 8.54
N THR A 82 -4.22 3.51 9.74
CA THR A 82 -4.66 2.33 10.49
C THR A 82 -5.80 1.60 9.77
N VAL A 83 -6.76 2.34 9.22
CA VAL A 83 -7.89 1.77 8.47
C VAL A 83 -7.41 1.12 7.17
N THR A 84 -6.49 1.75 6.46
CA THR A 84 -5.98 1.23 5.19
C THR A 84 -5.14 -0.02 5.41
N ILE A 85 -4.22 -0.02 6.39
CA ILE A 85 -3.43 -1.21 6.75
C ILE A 85 -4.35 -2.37 7.13
N ALA A 86 -5.36 -2.12 7.98
CA ALA A 86 -6.30 -3.16 8.38
C ALA A 86 -7.14 -3.67 7.20
N GLY A 87 -7.65 -2.77 6.35
CA GLY A 87 -8.45 -3.11 5.17
C GLY A 87 -7.64 -3.96 4.19
N TYR A 88 -6.46 -3.49 3.80
CA TYR A 88 -5.54 -4.21 2.93
C TYR A 88 -5.24 -5.62 3.50
N THR A 89 -4.83 -5.71 4.77
CA THR A 89 -4.51 -6.99 5.41
C THR A 89 -5.68 -7.98 5.37
N ILE A 90 -6.90 -7.52 5.67
CA ILE A 90 -8.11 -8.35 5.68
C ILE A 90 -8.42 -8.85 4.26
N PHE A 91 -8.38 -7.98 3.26
CA PHE A 91 -8.70 -8.36 1.89
C PHE A 91 -7.63 -9.24 1.24
N THR A 92 -6.36 -9.03 1.57
CA THR A 92 -5.27 -9.92 1.16
C THR A 92 -5.41 -11.29 1.81
N ALA A 93 -5.72 -11.37 3.11
CA ALA A 93 -5.99 -12.66 3.75
C ALA A 93 -7.23 -13.36 3.16
N ALA A 94 -8.29 -12.60 2.86
CA ALA A 94 -9.51 -13.12 2.24
C ALA A 94 -9.29 -13.60 0.80
N SER A 95 -8.36 -12.98 0.04
CA SER A 95 -8.05 -13.42 -1.32
C SER A 95 -7.41 -14.81 -1.34
N GLY A 96 -6.62 -15.16 -0.32
CA GLY A 96 -6.06 -16.50 -0.15
C GLY A 96 -7.09 -17.59 0.15
N LEU A 97 -8.29 -17.22 0.59
CA LEU A 97 -9.42 -18.13 0.85
C LEU A 97 -10.47 -18.09 -0.28
N ALA A 98 -10.21 -17.37 -1.37
CA ALA A 98 -11.17 -17.19 -2.43
C ALA A 98 -11.43 -18.52 -3.19
N PRO A 99 -12.70 -18.94 -3.33
CA PRO A 99 -13.02 -20.22 -3.97
C PRO A 99 -13.05 -20.13 -5.51
N ASN A 100 -12.99 -18.94 -6.09
CA ASN A 100 -12.97 -18.72 -7.53
C ASN A 100 -12.32 -17.38 -7.89
N VAL A 101 -12.03 -17.20 -9.20
CA VAL A 101 -11.34 -16.03 -9.75
C VAL A 101 -12.08 -14.71 -9.49
N TRP A 102 -13.42 -14.72 -9.45
CA TRP A 102 -14.21 -13.50 -9.28
C TRP A 102 -14.12 -12.97 -7.85
N ILE A 103 -14.23 -13.86 -6.87
CA ILE A 103 -14.04 -13.49 -5.45
C ILE A 103 -12.60 -13.08 -5.21
N PHE A 104 -11.63 -13.82 -5.78
CA PHE A 104 -10.22 -13.46 -5.72
C PHE A 104 -9.98 -12.06 -6.28
N GLY A 105 -10.50 -11.77 -7.48
CA GLY A 105 -10.38 -10.48 -8.15
C GLY A 105 -11.04 -9.35 -7.37
N LEU A 106 -12.20 -9.57 -6.76
CA LEU A 106 -12.87 -8.59 -5.91
C LEU A 106 -12.08 -8.30 -4.63
N CYS A 107 -11.59 -9.34 -3.94
CA CYS A 107 -10.74 -9.19 -2.77
C CYS A 107 -9.45 -8.42 -3.13
N GLN A 108 -8.79 -8.78 -4.23
CA GLN A 108 -7.59 -8.10 -4.70
C GLN A 108 -7.85 -6.65 -5.13
N PHE A 109 -8.98 -6.37 -5.77
CA PHE A 109 -9.40 -5.01 -6.11
C PHE A 109 -9.60 -4.15 -4.85
N LEU A 110 -10.33 -4.67 -3.87
CA LEU A 110 -10.55 -3.97 -2.59
C LEU A 110 -9.23 -3.79 -1.84
N GLY A 111 -8.40 -4.84 -1.78
CA GLY A 111 -7.05 -4.79 -1.22
C GLY A 111 -6.20 -3.71 -1.89
N ARG A 112 -6.24 -3.62 -3.23
CA ARG A 112 -5.51 -2.61 -4.02
C ARG A 112 -5.93 -1.18 -3.68
N ILE A 113 -7.23 -0.93 -3.44
CA ILE A 113 -7.72 0.38 -3.00
C ILE A 113 -7.05 0.79 -1.68
N PHE A 114 -7.03 -0.13 -0.70
CA PHE A 114 -6.44 0.15 0.61
C PHE A 114 -4.92 0.27 0.55
N LEU A 115 -4.25 -0.60 -0.20
CA LEU A 115 -2.80 -0.61 -0.38
C LEU A 115 -2.30 0.71 -0.98
N ILE A 116 -2.90 1.16 -2.08
CA ILE A 116 -2.48 2.42 -2.72
C ILE A 116 -2.82 3.64 -1.84
N ALA A 117 -3.94 3.60 -1.13
CA ALA A 117 -4.30 4.67 -0.21
C ALA A 117 -3.36 4.73 1.00
N GLU A 118 -2.92 3.59 1.51
CA GLU A 118 -1.92 3.47 2.56
C GLU A 118 -0.59 4.08 2.11
N TRP A 119 -0.05 3.63 0.98
CA TRP A 119 1.18 4.15 0.40
C TRP A 119 1.18 5.68 0.25
N ALA A 120 0.14 6.23 -0.40
CA ALA A 120 0.03 7.67 -0.61
C ALA A 120 -0.06 8.43 0.72
N THR A 121 -0.82 7.90 1.69
CA THR A 121 -0.96 8.52 3.01
C THR A 121 0.35 8.41 3.81
N SER A 122 1.10 7.33 3.68
CA SER A 122 2.40 7.10 4.32
C SER A 122 3.42 8.14 3.85
N MET A 123 3.45 8.42 2.54
CA MET A 123 4.33 9.46 1.97
C MET A 123 3.95 10.86 2.43
N VAL A 124 2.65 11.19 2.43
CA VAL A 124 2.15 12.49 2.94
C VAL A 124 2.47 12.63 4.43
N TYR A 125 2.26 11.58 5.21
CA TYR A 125 2.49 11.61 6.65
C TYR A 125 3.97 11.79 6.98
N ALA A 126 4.86 11.12 6.24
CA ALA A 126 6.30 11.34 6.34
C ALA A 126 6.70 12.79 5.94
N ALA A 127 6.06 13.36 4.92
CA ALA A 127 6.35 14.72 4.47
C ALA A 127 5.92 15.80 5.48
N GLU A 128 4.86 15.53 6.26
CA GLU A 128 4.29 16.42 7.28
C GLU A 128 5.01 16.33 8.64
N GLU A 129 5.38 15.12 9.06
CA GLU A 129 5.97 14.88 10.39
C GLU A 129 7.48 15.15 10.44
N PHE A 130 8.19 14.98 9.33
CA PHE A 130 9.65 15.12 9.29
C PHE A 130 10.09 16.52 8.80
N PRO A 131 11.19 17.07 9.36
CA PRO A 131 11.71 18.37 8.94
C PRO A 131 12.06 18.43 7.45
N ALA A 132 11.87 19.61 6.83
CA ALA A 132 12.10 19.82 5.40
C ALA A 132 13.51 19.40 4.93
N GLU A 133 14.52 19.54 5.77
CA GLU A 133 15.92 19.18 5.47
C GLU A 133 16.16 17.67 5.37
N ARG A 134 15.30 16.85 5.99
CA ARG A 134 15.48 15.39 6.07
C ARG A 134 14.33 14.58 5.49
N ARG A 135 13.15 15.19 5.28
CA ARG A 135 11.97 14.48 4.76
C ARG A 135 12.23 13.80 3.42
N GLY A 136 13.04 14.40 2.54
CA GLY A 136 13.38 13.79 1.25
C GLY A 136 14.17 12.49 1.40
N MET A 137 15.16 12.46 2.31
CA MET A 137 15.90 11.25 2.66
C MET A 137 14.96 10.21 3.29
N VAL A 138 14.10 10.63 4.21
CA VAL A 138 13.15 9.74 4.89
C VAL A 138 12.19 9.09 3.90
N ILE A 139 11.54 9.88 3.04
CA ILE A 139 10.64 9.41 1.99
C ILE A 139 11.40 8.48 1.04
N GLY A 140 12.62 8.85 0.63
CA GLY A 140 13.45 8.02 -0.24
C GLY A 140 13.79 6.66 0.37
N VAL A 141 14.10 6.60 1.68
CA VAL A 141 14.36 5.33 2.35
C VAL A 141 13.09 4.51 2.52
N ILE A 142 11.96 5.13 2.87
CA ILE A 142 10.67 4.42 2.96
C ILE A 142 10.33 3.79 1.61
N GLN A 143 10.46 4.53 0.51
CA GLN A 143 10.26 4.02 -0.86
C GLN A 143 11.25 2.92 -1.25
N ALA A 144 12.48 2.96 -0.75
CA ALA A 144 13.46 1.92 -1.05
C ALA A 144 13.12 0.56 -0.39
N PHE A 145 12.22 0.56 0.60
CA PHE A 145 11.70 -0.68 1.19
C PHE A 145 10.46 -1.22 0.49
N SER A 146 9.73 -0.37 -0.27
CA SER A 146 8.60 -0.77 -1.13
C SER A 146 9.03 -1.59 -2.36
#